data_AF-A0A7Z9KWA3-F1
#
_entry.id   AF-A0A7Z9KWA3-F1
#
_cell.length_a   1.000
_cell.length_b   1.000
_cell.length_c   1.000
_cell.angle_alpha   90.00
_cell.angle_beta   90.00
_cell.angle_gamma   90.00
#
_symmetry.space_group_name_H-M   'P 1'
#
loop_
_entity.id
_entity.type
_entity.pdbx_description
1 polymer ?
#
loop_
_entity_poly.entity_id
_entity_poly.type
_entity_poly.pdbx_seq_one_letter_code
_entity_poly.pdbx_strand_id
1 'polypeptide(L)'
;MASYSSGRVTSATVASTSKTTVATLNVPSNENWMIYSIWGAHSQGGTVSLDIDQLPGGNFTWIQNTTTITNMSNDAAGHNVAIMVRGPATVKTEVSNEAATSATAKVALLYNVTTRG
;
A
#
# COMPACT_ATOMS: atom_id res chain seq x y z
N MET A 1 1.33 21.58 -15.42
CA MET A 1 1.82 20.47 -14.57
C MET A 1 1.39 20.77 -13.15
N ALA A 2 0.50 19.96 -12.57
CA ALA A 2 0.02 20.16 -11.21
C ALA A 2 0.56 19.04 -10.31
N SER A 3 0.88 19.38 -9.06
CA SER A 3 1.34 18.42 -8.06
C SER A 3 0.50 18.55 -6.80
N TYR A 4 0.06 17.41 -6.26
CA TYR A 4 -0.75 17.36 -5.03
C TYR A 4 -0.45 16.08 -4.25
N SER A 5 -0.57 16.13 -2.93
CA SER A 5 -0.49 14.95 -2.07
C SER A 5 -1.85 14.27 -1.99
N SER A 6 -1.84 12.95 -2.00
CA SER A 6 -3.04 12.12 -1.87
C SER A 6 -2.75 10.90 -1.01
N GLY A 7 -3.82 10.29 -0.49
CA GLY A 7 -3.78 9.08 0.30
C GLY A 7 -4.87 8.11 -0.15
N ARG A 8 -4.57 6.82 -0.06
CA ARG A 8 -5.54 5.73 -0.24
C ARG A 8 -5.45 4.80 0.95
N VAL A 9 -6.59 4.55 1.59
CA VAL A 9 -6.73 3.52 2.61
C VAL A 9 -7.58 2.41 2.02
N THR A 10 -7.07 1.19 2.03
CA THR A 10 -7.71 -0.01 1.51
C THR A 10 -7.82 -1.05 2.61
N SER A 11 -8.81 -1.92 2.50
CA SER A 11 -9.04 -2.96 3.50
C SER A 11 -9.72 -4.17 2.89
N ALA A 12 -9.37 -5.35 3.40
CA ALA A 12 -9.98 -6.61 3.02
C ALA A 12 -9.97 -7.57 4.21
N THR A 13 -10.90 -8.53 4.25
CA THR A 13 -10.84 -9.63 5.22
C THR A 13 -9.84 -10.65 4.72
N VAL A 14 -8.80 -10.92 5.52
CA VAL A 14 -7.73 -11.85 5.16
C VAL A 14 -7.64 -12.92 6.23
N ALA A 15 -7.72 -14.18 5.81
CA ALA A 15 -7.63 -15.37 6.68
C ALA A 15 -6.52 -16.31 6.18
N SER A 16 -5.36 -15.74 5.82
CA SER A 16 -4.27 -16.47 5.17
C SER A 16 -2.92 -16.00 5.71
N THR A 17 -2.00 -16.95 5.87
CA THR A 17 -0.57 -16.66 6.08
C THR A 17 0.16 -16.43 4.75
N SER A 18 -0.41 -16.86 3.63
CA SER A 18 0.11 -16.57 2.30
C SER A 18 -0.20 -15.13 1.88
N LYS A 19 0.64 -14.60 1.00
CA LYS A 19 0.47 -13.28 0.40
C LYS A 19 -0.91 -13.16 -0.25
N THR A 20 -1.68 -12.18 0.20
CA THR A 20 -3.06 -11.94 -0.21
C THR A 20 -3.22 -10.50 -0.64
N THR A 21 -3.77 -10.27 -1.83
CA THR A 21 -4.06 -8.92 -2.32
C THR A 21 -5.21 -8.30 -1.52
N VAL A 22 -4.95 -7.12 -0.94
CA VAL A 22 -5.95 -6.31 -0.24
C VAL A 22 -6.68 -5.38 -1.23
N ALA A 23 -5.94 -4.80 -2.17
CA ALA A 23 -6.48 -3.93 -3.19
C ALA A 23 -5.52 -3.75 -4.37
N THR A 24 -6.10 -3.30 -5.49
CA THR A 24 -5.39 -2.94 -6.71
C THR A 24 -5.67 -1.47 -7.00
N LEU A 25 -4.62 -0.65 -7.07
CA LEU A 25 -4.69 0.77 -7.36
C LEU A 25 -4.14 1.02 -8.77
N ASN A 26 -4.89 1.76 -9.58
CA ASN A 26 -4.48 2.11 -10.94
C ASN A 26 -3.90 3.51 -10.97
N VAL A 27 -2.70 3.65 -11.54
CA VAL A 27 -2.06 4.95 -11.82
C VAL A 27 -2.41 5.33 -13.26
N PRO A 28 -3.17 6.43 -13.49
CA PRO A 28 -3.56 6.88 -14.83
C PRO A 28 -2.36 7.28 -15.71
N SER A 29 -2.48 7.15 -17.04
CA SER A 29 -1.39 7.43 -17.99
C SER A 29 -0.85 8.86 -17.96
N ASN A 30 -1.64 9.82 -17.50
CA ASN A 30 -1.27 11.22 -17.34
C ASN A 30 -0.73 11.55 -15.93
N GLU A 31 -0.51 10.56 -15.08
CA GLU A 31 -0.05 10.77 -13.70
C GLU A 31 1.26 10.01 -13.42
N ASN A 32 2.08 10.58 -12.54
CA ASN A 32 3.12 9.83 -11.84
C ASN A 32 2.87 9.94 -10.35
N TRP A 33 3.02 8.83 -9.66
CA TRP A 33 2.87 8.75 -8.22
C TRP A 33 4.25 8.54 -7.60
N MET A 34 4.64 9.44 -6.70
CA MET A 34 5.78 9.24 -5.81
C MET A 34 5.24 8.77 -4.47
N ILE A 35 5.26 7.47 -4.24
CA ILE A 35 4.83 6.85 -2.99
C ILE A 35 5.89 7.16 -1.94
N TYR A 36 5.47 7.84 -0.88
CA TYR A 36 6.38 8.29 0.18
C TYR A 36 6.10 7.65 1.55
N SER A 37 4.92 7.06 1.73
CA SER A 37 4.61 6.32 2.95
C SER A 37 3.71 5.12 2.67
N ILE A 38 4.01 4.02 3.37
CA ILE A 38 3.16 2.83 3.41
C ILE A 38 2.92 2.42 4.85
N TRP A 39 1.68 2.10 5.17
CA TRP A 39 1.31 1.57 6.47
C TRP A 39 0.47 0.32 6.30
N GLY A 40 0.67 -0.68 7.15
CA GLY A 40 -0.12 -1.91 7.17
C GLY A 40 -0.50 -2.34 8.58
N ALA A 41 -1.69 -2.93 8.73
CA ALA A 41 -2.10 -3.54 9.98
C ALA A 41 -3.01 -4.75 9.78
N HIS A 42 -2.86 -5.72 10.67
CA HIS A 42 -3.73 -6.87 10.85
C HIS A 42 -3.64 -7.33 12.30
N SER A 43 -4.73 -7.88 12.87
CA SER A 43 -4.77 -8.29 14.28
C SER A 43 -3.69 -9.29 14.70
N GLN A 44 -3.21 -10.10 13.76
CA GLN A 44 -2.16 -11.10 13.98
C GLN A 44 -0.74 -10.57 13.69
N GLY A 45 -0.61 -9.34 13.20
CA GLY A 45 0.65 -8.86 12.63
C GLY A 45 1.01 -9.58 11.32
N GLY A 46 2.24 -9.37 10.88
CA GLY A 46 2.79 -9.95 9.66
C GLY A 46 3.51 -8.92 8.82
N THR A 47 3.37 -9.04 7.51
CA THR A 47 3.97 -8.12 6.54
C THR A 47 2.92 -7.44 5.66
N VAL A 48 3.30 -6.28 5.16
CA VAL A 48 2.64 -5.54 4.10
C VAL A 48 3.62 -5.39 2.94
N SER A 49 3.14 -5.54 1.71
CA SER A 49 3.98 -5.43 0.53
C SER A 49 3.27 -4.76 -0.63
N LEU A 50 4.05 -4.23 -1.57
CA LEU A 50 3.57 -3.70 -2.83
C LEU A 50 4.05 -4.56 -4.00
N ASP A 51 3.14 -4.92 -4.89
CA ASP A 51 3.47 -5.47 -6.21
C ASP A 51 3.14 -4.40 -7.25
N ILE A 52 4.17 -3.93 -7.96
CA ILE A 52 4.07 -2.84 -8.94
C ILE A 52 4.47 -3.41 -10.29
N ASP A 53 3.54 -3.44 -11.22
CA ASP A 53 3.71 -4.08 -12.54
C ASP A 53 4.91 -3.56 -13.35
N GLN A 54 5.21 -2.27 -13.22
CA GLN A 54 6.34 -1.62 -13.88
C GLN A 54 7.70 -1.87 -13.23
N LEU A 55 7.72 -2.40 -12.01
CA LEU A 55 8.94 -2.69 -11.26
C LEU A 55 9.03 -4.19 -10.95
N PRO A 56 9.05 -5.07 -11.98
CA PRO A 56 9.15 -6.50 -11.75
C PRO A 56 10.51 -6.82 -11.11
N GLY A 57 10.47 -7.42 -9.92
CA GLY A 57 11.65 -7.70 -9.10
C GLY A 57 11.92 -6.68 -7.99
N GLY A 58 11.11 -5.63 -7.86
CA GLY A 58 11.14 -4.76 -6.69
C GLY A 58 10.80 -5.52 -5.41
N ASN A 59 11.68 -5.47 -4.41
CA ASN A 59 11.39 -6.03 -3.09
C ASN A 59 10.79 -4.96 -2.18
N PHE A 60 9.47 -4.85 -2.21
CA PHE A 60 8.70 -3.89 -1.44
C PHE A 60 7.93 -4.61 -0.35
N THR A 61 8.63 -5.02 0.72
CA THR A 61 8.02 -5.73 1.85
C THR A 61 8.45 -5.10 3.16
N TRP A 62 7.49 -4.84 4.03
CA TRP A 62 7.71 -4.27 5.36
C TRP A 62 6.89 -5.02 6.39
N ILE A 63 7.33 -4.99 7.65
CA ILE A 63 6.55 -5.52 8.78
C ILE A 63 5.34 -4.59 8.99
N GLN A 64 4.18 -5.16 9.30
CA GLN A 64 2.99 -4.38 9.63
C GLN A 64 3.26 -3.46 10.83
N ASN A 65 2.78 -2.22 10.75
CA ASN A 65 3.05 -1.17 11.72
C ASN A 65 2.39 -1.42 13.08
N THR A 66 1.24 -2.11 13.08
CA THR A 66 0.49 -2.38 14.30
C THR A 66 -0.42 -3.59 14.14
N THR A 67 -0.74 -4.20 15.28
CA THR A 67 -1.79 -5.22 15.40
C THR A 67 -3.14 -4.62 15.76
N THR A 68 -3.19 -3.34 16.12
CA THR A 68 -4.45 -2.64 16.43
C THR A 68 -4.92 -1.87 15.21
N ILE A 69 -6.08 -2.27 14.67
CA ILE A 69 -6.65 -1.67 13.47
C ILE A 69 -7.34 -0.34 13.84
N THR A 70 -6.57 0.71 14.07
CA THR A 70 -7.13 2.05 14.31
C THR A 70 -7.61 2.73 13.02
N ASN A 71 -8.51 3.71 13.15
CA ASN A 71 -8.88 4.57 12.03
C ASN A 71 -7.67 5.42 11.64
N MET A 72 -7.16 5.21 10.44
CA MET A 72 -6.09 6.03 9.91
C MET A 72 -6.64 7.29 9.26
N SER A 73 -6.07 8.43 9.62
CA SER A 73 -6.03 9.63 8.78
C SER A 73 -4.84 9.54 7.81
N ASN A 74 -4.74 10.49 6.87
CA ASN A 74 -3.61 10.65 5.95
C ASN A 74 -2.26 10.98 6.62
N ASP A 75 -2.11 10.74 7.93
CA ASP A 75 -1.01 11.21 8.77
C ASP A 75 -0.47 10.12 9.74
N ALA A 76 -0.90 8.87 9.58
CA ALA A 76 -0.33 7.80 10.42
C ALA A 76 1.12 7.54 10.00
N ALA A 77 2.02 7.45 10.99
CA ALA A 77 3.44 7.14 10.80
C ALA A 77 3.62 5.73 10.20
N GLY A 78 3.58 5.67 8.87
CA GLY A 78 3.95 4.49 8.08
C GLY A 78 5.46 4.36 7.92
N HIS A 79 5.87 3.31 7.22
CA HIS A 79 7.23 3.19 6.72
C HIS A 79 7.48 4.27 5.66
N ASN A 80 8.55 5.03 5.84
CA ASN A 80 8.99 6.02 4.88
C ASN A 80 9.63 5.31 3.69
N VAL A 81 9.11 5.57 2.50
CA VAL A 81 9.54 4.96 1.24
C VAL A 81 9.76 6.03 0.17
N ALA A 82 10.39 5.68 -0.94
CA ALA A 82 10.57 6.59 -2.06
C ALA A 82 10.46 5.78 -3.36
N ILE A 83 9.23 5.51 -3.78
CA ILE A 83 8.93 4.66 -4.94
C ILE A 83 8.24 5.50 -6.00
N MET A 84 8.87 5.62 -7.16
CA MET A 84 8.32 6.33 -8.30
C MET A 84 7.57 5.35 -9.21
N VAL A 85 6.28 5.60 -9.42
CA VAL A 85 5.40 4.82 -10.31
C VAL A 85 4.92 5.74 -11.42
N ARG A 86 5.15 5.38 -12.68
CA ARG A 86 4.82 6.21 -13.84
C ARG A 86 3.59 5.63 -14.52
N GLY A 87 2.48 6.36 -14.62
CA GLY A 87 1.32 5.82 -15.32
C GLY A 87 1.58 5.55 -16.82
N PRO A 88 0.83 4.63 -17.45
CA PRO A 88 -0.17 3.73 -16.83
C PRO A 88 0.51 2.58 -16.08
N ALA A 89 0.10 2.35 -14.84
CA ALA A 89 0.67 1.30 -13.98
C ALA A 89 -0.35 0.79 -12.96
N THR A 90 -0.06 -0.36 -12.38
CA THR A 90 -0.89 -1.04 -11.39
C THR A 90 -0.08 -1.27 -10.13
N VAL A 91 -0.58 -0.79 -8.99
CA VAL A 91 0.00 -0.99 -7.66
C VAL A 91 -0.94 -1.86 -6.86
N LYS A 92 -0.55 -3.10 -6.59
CA LYS A 92 -1.28 -3.99 -5.69
C LYS A 92 -0.72 -3.84 -4.28
N THR A 93 -1.62 -3.62 -3.32
CA THR A 93 -1.31 -3.69 -1.90
C THR A 93 -1.61 -5.09 -1.41
N GLU A 94 -0.65 -5.75 -0.78
CA GLU A 94 -0.75 -7.14 -0.35
C GLU A 94 -0.32 -7.29 1.11
N VAL A 95 -0.82 -8.32 1.77
CA VAL A 95 -0.43 -8.67 3.15
C VAL A 95 -0.16 -10.16 3.26
N SER A 96 0.71 -10.53 4.20
CA SER A 96 0.90 -11.90 4.67
C SER A 96 0.87 -11.86 6.19
N ASN A 97 -0.05 -12.59 6.80
CA ASN A 97 -0.26 -12.54 8.24
C ASN A 97 0.56 -13.62 8.96
N GLU A 98 0.93 -13.39 10.21
CA GLU A 98 1.60 -14.41 11.05
C GLU A 98 0.69 -15.62 11.34
N ALA A 99 -0.62 -15.40 11.37
CA ALA A 99 -1.61 -16.46 11.57
C ALA A 99 -2.84 -16.29 10.66
N ALA A 100 -3.41 -17.41 10.25
CA ALA A 100 -4.62 -17.49 9.43
C ALA A 100 -5.87 -17.25 10.28
N THR A 101 -6.04 -16.03 10.78
CA THR A 101 -7.24 -15.60 11.50
C THR A 101 -8.06 -14.68 10.61
N SER A 102 -9.34 -14.99 10.42
CA SER A 102 -10.24 -14.14 9.63
C SER A 102 -10.47 -12.81 10.33
N ALA A 103 -9.71 -11.79 9.91
CA ALA A 103 -9.84 -10.43 10.39
C ALA A 103 -9.55 -9.43 9.27
N THR A 104 -9.88 -8.17 9.52
CA THR A 104 -9.64 -7.09 8.56
C THR A 104 -8.15 -6.75 8.50
N ALA A 105 -7.55 -6.89 7.33
CA ALA A 105 -6.29 -6.24 7.01
C ALA A 105 -6.56 -4.84 6.48
N LYS A 106 -5.77 -3.86 6.90
CA LYS A 106 -5.80 -2.49 6.38
C LYS A 106 -4.43 -2.13 5.83
N VAL A 107 -4.41 -1.48 4.68
CA VAL A 107 -3.20 -0.91 4.09
C VAL A 107 -3.49 0.54 3.72
N ALA A 108 -2.56 1.43 4.03
CA ALA A 108 -2.63 2.81 3.63
C ALA A 108 -1.39 3.22 2.85
N LEU A 109 -1.59 4.02 1.83
CA LEU A 109 -0.56 4.45 0.90
C LEU A 109 -0.68 5.95 0.70
N LEU A 110 0.39 6.68 1.02
CA LEU A 110 0.48 8.12 0.81
C LEU A 110 1.46 8.40 -0.33
N TYR A 111 1.03 9.25 -1.25
CA TYR A 111 1.76 9.51 -2.49
C TYR A 111 1.56 10.93 -2.98
N ASN A 112 2.59 11.46 -3.63
CA ASN A 112 2.50 12.72 -4.36
C ASN A 112 2.17 12.42 -5.81
N VAL A 113 1.10 13.01 -6.32
CA VAL A 113 0.72 12.93 -7.72
C VAL A 113 1.36 14.09 -8.46
N THR A 114 1.86 13.80 -9.65
CA THR A 114 2.33 14.81 -10.61
C THR A 114 1.71 14.55 -11.97
N THR A 115 0.88 15.48 -12.44
CA THR A 115 0.17 15.36 -13.73
C THR A 115 1.04 15.79 -14.90
N ARG A 116 1.11 14.95 -15.93
CA ARG A 116 1.72 15.26 -17.23
C ARG A 116 0.64 15.84 -18.13
N GLY A 117 0.87 17.07 -18.60
CA GLY A 117 0.00 17.74 -19.57
C GLY A 117 0.16 17.17 -20.96
#